data_AF-A0A6A4P6Z7-F1
#
_entry.id   AF-A0A6A4P6Z7-F1
#
_cell.length_a   1.000
_cell.length_b   1.000
_cell.length_c   1.000
_cell.angle_alpha   90.00
_cell.angle_beta   90.00
_cell.angle_gamma   90.00
#
_symmetry.space_group_name_H-M   'P 1'
#
loop_
_entity.id
_entity.type
_entity.pdbx_description
1 polymer ?
#
loop_
_entity_poly.entity_id
_entity_poly.type
_entity_poly.pdbx_seq_one_letter_code
_entity_poly.pdbx_strand_id
1 'polypeptide(L)' 'MTRKKLNQLTYIVSDAKRKATYKKRKASLIKKIDQISTLCGIEACAIIYGPISFSHKFGHPIRS' A
#
# COMPACT_ATOMS: atom_id res chain seq x y z
N MET A 1 -13.22 -12.29 11.05
CA MET A 1 -12.25 -11.43 11.77
C MET A 1 -12.64 -9.97 11.60
N THR A 2 -13.10 -9.31 12.65
CA THR A 2 -13.49 -7.89 12.63
C THR A 2 -12.26 -6.98 12.60
N ARG A 3 -12.28 -5.93 11.78
CA ARG A 3 -11.19 -4.94 11.72
C ARG A 3 -11.13 -4.16 13.04
N LYS A 4 -10.03 -4.30 13.79
CA LYS A 4 -9.75 -3.43 14.94
C LYS A 4 -9.36 -2.03 14.45
N LYS A 5 -10.11 -1.00 14.87
CA LYS A 5 -9.75 0.41 14.61
C LYS A 5 -8.42 0.71 15.29
N LEU A 6 -7.54 1.45 14.62
CA LEU A 6 -6.36 2.00 15.26
C LEU A 6 -6.81 3.28 15.98
N ASN A 7 -6.68 3.32 17.31
CA ASN A 7 -7.27 4.37 18.13
C ASN A 7 -6.62 5.74 17.90
N GLN A 8 -5.36 5.75 17.41
CA GLN A 8 -4.58 6.95 17.12
C GLN A 8 -3.80 6.75 15.81
N LEU A 9 -3.65 7.82 15.02
CA LEU A 9 -2.82 7.85 13.82
C LEU A 9 -1.38 8.28 14.16
N THR A 10 -0.72 7.48 15.00
CA THR A 10 0.64 7.72 15.46
C THR A 10 1.59 6.62 14.99
N TYR A 11 2.89 6.81 15.23
CA TYR A 11 3.89 5.80 14.90
C TYR A 11 3.60 4.48 15.65
N ILE A 12 3.55 3.37 14.91
CA ILE A 12 3.33 2.04 15.51
C ILE A 12 4.65 1.53 16.07
N VAL A 13 4.81 1.57 17.39
CA VAL A 13 6.04 1.17 18.09
C VAL A 13 6.38 -0.30 17.84
N SER A 14 5.39 -1.19 17.92
CA SER A 14 5.58 -2.63 17.71
C SER A 14 5.97 -2.94 16.26
N ASP A 15 7.18 -3.48 16.06
CA ASP A 15 7.74 -3.80 14.75
C ASP A 15 6.88 -4.79 13.95
N ALA A 16 6.43 -5.87 14.58
CA ALA A 16 5.58 -6.87 13.95
C ALA A 16 4.25 -6.26 13.47
N LYS A 17 3.59 -5.46 14.32
CA LYS A 17 2.35 -4.75 13.97
C LYS A 17 2.60 -3.71 12.88
N ARG A 18 3.73 -3.00 12.92
CA ARG A 18 4.11 -1.99 11.92
C ARG A 18 4.35 -2.64 10.56
N LYS A 19 5.13 -3.72 10.48
CA LYS A 19 5.40 -4.49 9.24
C LYS A 19 4.11 -5.06 8.63
N ALA A 20 3.26 -5.68 9.43
CA ALA A 20 1.97 -6.20 8.96
C ALA A 20 1.04 -5.09 8.46
N THR A 21 0.99 -3.97 9.17
CA THR A 21 0.19 -2.80 8.78
C THR A 21 0.71 -2.16 7.49
N TYR A 22 2.04 -2.02 7.35
CA TYR A 22 2.69 -1.51 6.13
C TYR A 22 2.30 -2.34 4.90
N LYS A 23 2.46 -3.68 4.97
CA LYS A 23 2.09 -4.57 3.86
C LYS A 23 0.62 -4.41 3.44
N LYS A 24 -0.30 -4.40 4.41
CA LYS A 24 -1.74 -4.23 4.15
C LYS A 24 -2.08 -2.86 3.54
N ARG A 25 -1.52 -1.78 4.11
CA ARG A 25 -1.78 -0.40 3.64
C ARG A 25 -1.18 -0.15 2.26
N LYS A 26 0.06 -0.60 2.01
CA LYS A 26 0.71 -0.51 0.68
C LYS A 26 -0.14 -1.18 -0.39
N ALA A 27 -0.56 -2.43 -0.18
CA ALA A 27 -1.41 -3.14 -1.14
C ALA A 27 -2.74 -2.42 -1.39
N SER A 28 -3.40 -1.93 -0.34
CA SER A 28 -4.65 -1.19 -0.48
C SER A 28 -4.49 0.16 -1.19
N LEU A 29 -3.35 0.83 -1.00
CA LEU A 29 -3.06 2.12 -1.61
C LEU A 29 -2.80 1.96 -3.11
N ILE A 30 -1.96 0.98 -3.50
CA ILE A 30 -1.69 0.66 -4.91
C ILE A 30 -2.99 0.33 -5.65
N LYS A 31 -3.86 -0.51 -5.05
CA LYS A 31 -5.17 -0.83 -5.64
C LYS A 31 -6.04 0.40 -5.85
N LYS A 32 -6.03 1.35 -4.92
CA LYS A 32 -6.80 2.59 -5.06
C LYS A 32 -6.27 3.48 -6.17
N ILE A 33 -4.96 3.53 -6.36
CA ILE A 33 -4.35 4.33 -7.43
C ILE A 33 -4.71 3.75 -8.80
N ASP A 34 -4.65 2.44 -8.95
CA ASP A 34 -5.10 1.73 -10.15
C ASP A 34 -6.58 2.02 -10.45
N GLN A 35 -7.44 1.98 -9.42
CA GLN A 35 -8.86 2.34 -9.56
C GLN A 35 -9.06 3.81 -9.95
N ILE A 36 -8.34 4.75 -9.33
CA ILE A 36 -8.43 6.18 -9.68
C ILE A 36 -8.00 6.41 -11.12
N SER A 37 -6.86 5.83 -11.52
CA SER A 37 -6.37 5.93 -12.88
C SER A 37 -7.38 5.38 -13.88
N THR A 38 -7.97 4.22 -13.58
CA THR A 38 -8.98 3.57 -14.44
C THR A 38 -10.29 4.35 -14.52
N LEU A 39 -10.83 4.80 -13.37
CA LEU A 39 -12.15 5.46 -13.32
C LEU A 39 -12.11 6.88 -13.88
N CYS A 40 -11.01 7.59 -13.68
CA CYS A 40 -10.88 8.97 -14.10
C CYS A 40 -10.14 9.13 -15.44
N GLY A 41 -9.54 8.05 -15.97
CA GLY A 41 -8.76 8.11 -17.21
C GLY A 41 -7.51 8.99 -17.11
N ILE A 42 -6.94 9.11 -15.91
CA ILE A 42 -5.75 9.94 -15.64
C ILE A 42 -4.54 9.07 -15.30
N GLU A 43 -3.34 9.58 -15.56
CA GLU A 43 -2.12 8.99 -15.03
C GLU A 43 -1.99 9.32 -13.54
N ALA A 44 -1.83 8.29 -12.70
CA ALA A 44 -1.69 8.45 -11.25
C ALA A 44 -0.49 7.65 -10.75
N CYS A 45 0.26 8.21 -9.80
CA CYS A 45 1.45 7.57 -9.23
C CYS A 45 1.47 7.66 -7.70
N ALA A 46 2.23 6.77 -7.05
CA ALA A 46 2.56 6.89 -5.63
C ALA A 46 4.03 6.63 -5.35
N ILE A 47 4.56 7.43 -4.43
CA ILE A 47 5.90 7.27 -3.86
C ILE A 47 5.73 6.73 -2.44
N ILE A 48 6.23 5.51 -2.18
CA ILE A 48 6.09 4.84 -0.90
C ILE A 48 7.48 4.43 -0.39
N TYR A 49 7.98 5.14 0.61
CA TYR A 49 9.16 4.72 1.35
C TYR A 49 8.78 3.64 2.38
N GLY A 50 9.61 2.62 2.51
CA GLY A 50 9.39 1.55 3.46
C GLY A 50 10.68 0.89 3.89
N PRO A 51 10.63 0.07 4.95
CA PRO A 51 11.78 -0.73 5.34
C PRO A 51 12.17 -1.61 4.16
N ILE A 52 13.46 -1.64 3.84
CA ILE A 52 14.02 -2.41 2.73
C ILE A 52 13.81 -3.89 3.03
N SER A 53 12.67 -4.46 2.63
CA SER A 53 12.47 -5.90 2.58
C SER A 53 12.64 -6.29 1.11
N PHE A 54 13.77 -6.91 0.77
CA PHE A 54 14.06 -7.45 -0.56
C PHE A 54 12.92 -8.39 -0.98
N SER A 55 11.96 -7.83 -1.72
CA SER A 55 10.98 -8.58 -2.49
C SER A 55 10.62 -7.67 -3.66
N HIS A 56 11.54 -7.65 -4.63
CA HIS A 56 11.30 -7.10 -5.95
C HIS A 56 10.21 -7.95 -6.62
N LYS A 57 8.99 -7.42 -6.66
CA LYS A 57 8.05 -7.71 -7.74
C LYS A 57 7.61 -6.37 -8.31
N PHE A 58 8.46 -5.82 -9.19
CA PHE A 58 8.00 -4.90 -10.22
C PHE A 58 7.44 -5.75 -11.36
N GLY A 59 6.21 -5.45 -11.77
CA GLY A 59 5.54 -6.16 -12.86
C GLY A 59 4.05 -5.87 -12.83
N HIS A 60 3.65 -4.73 -13.37
CA HIS A 60 2.41 -4.73 -14.15
C HIS A 60 2.78 -5.16 -15.56
N PRO A 61 2.08 -6.14 -16.16
CA PRO A 61 2.19 -6.38 -17.59
C PRO A 61 1.73 -5.11 -18.30
N ILE A 62 2.55 -4.63 -19.24
CA ILE A 62 2.20 -3.58 -20.18
C ILE A 62 0.91 -4.06 -20.85
N ARG A 63 -0.21 -3.38 -20.58
CA ARG A 63 -1.48 -3.66 -21.24
C ARG A 63 -1.37 -3.04 -22.63
N SER A 64 -1.04 -3.90 -23.60
CA SER A 64 -1.15 -3.64 -25.04
C SER A 64 -2.56 -3.22 -25.43
#